data_AF-A0A3Q2VGF0-F1
#
_entry.id   AF-A0A3Q2VGF0-F1
#
_cell.length_a   1.000
_cell.length_b   1.000
_cell.length_c   1.000
_cell.angle_alpha   90.00
_cell.angle_beta   90.00
_cell.angle_gamma   90.00
#
_symmetry.space_group_name_H-M   'P 1'
#
loop_
_entity.id
_entity.type
_entity.pdbx_description
1 polymer ?
#
loop_
_entity_poly.entity_id
_entity_poly.type
_entity_poly.pdbx_seq_one_letter_code
_entity_poly.pdbx_strand_id
1 'polypeptide(L)'
;MRSLNYVHRVSLDFTGTLFPHAICLGDADNDSLNELVVGDTNGKLLVYKNDDSKPWITRSCVGMLTCVAVGDVCNKGKNFVVAVGAEGWFHLFDLTAAAASKADSSSQHEFQSPDDQKPFLTQHIPANTKVILISDIDGDGRCELVVGYTDRVVRAFRWEEPSDSSDAGPGQLILLKKWLLEGQVDSLSVNPGPEGLPELMVSQPGCGYAILLCSWTQQDSSDSGDDTPTTPGSEGPSRDVVLHLTTGRIHNKNVSTHLIGSISKGTLKLMNSSEQLLWSVQVDHQLFALQKLDVTGDGREEVVACAWDGQTYIIDHNRTVVRFQFDENVNAFCAGQYTCKEGKNGPCLVYVSFNHKIYIYWKVELERMESTNLLRVLEEKPGFKSHLKMLGVDADDPAAVRALVADVLYKDAQT
;
A
#
# COMPACT_ATOMS: atom_id res chain seq x y z
N MET A 1 -22.69 -8.17 -7.19
CA MET A 1 -21.37 -8.52 -6.63
C MET A 1 -21.06 -9.93 -7.08
N ARG A 2 -19.95 -10.14 -7.78
CA ARG A 2 -19.54 -11.48 -8.25
C ARG A 2 -18.47 -12.05 -7.31
N SER A 3 -18.47 -13.35 -7.12
CA SER A 3 -17.42 -14.04 -6.35
C SER A 3 -16.34 -14.56 -7.30
N LEU A 4 -15.10 -14.50 -6.85
CA LEU A 4 -13.90 -14.94 -7.54
C LEU A 4 -13.24 -16.05 -6.71
N ASN A 5 -12.48 -16.89 -7.39
CA ASN A 5 -11.61 -17.88 -6.77
C ASN A 5 -10.21 -17.75 -7.40
N TYR A 6 -9.24 -17.32 -6.62
CA TYR A 6 -7.84 -17.36 -7.01
C TYR A 6 -7.24 -18.70 -6.61
N VAL A 7 -6.60 -19.39 -7.57
CA VAL A 7 -6.04 -20.74 -7.37
C VAL A 7 -4.53 -20.72 -7.20
N HIS A 8 -3.87 -19.69 -7.74
CA HIS A 8 -2.42 -19.54 -7.68
C HIS A 8 -2.02 -18.96 -6.33
N ARG A 9 -1.49 -19.82 -5.44
CA ARG A 9 -1.01 -19.40 -4.12
C ARG A 9 0.31 -20.05 -3.74
N VAL A 10 1.07 -19.35 -2.91
CA VAL A 10 2.25 -19.85 -2.20
C VAL A 10 2.03 -19.66 -0.70
N SER A 11 2.58 -20.57 0.10
CA SER A 11 2.54 -20.50 1.56
C SER A 11 3.97 -20.37 2.09
N LEU A 12 4.19 -19.34 2.90
CA LEU A 12 5.47 -19.03 3.53
C LEU A 12 5.42 -19.38 5.02
N ASP A 13 6.52 -19.89 5.53
CA ASP A 13 6.73 -20.20 6.95
C ASP A 13 6.95 -18.91 7.74
N PHE A 14 6.05 -18.57 8.67
CA PHE A 14 6.19 -17.40 9.52
C PHE A 14 5.82 -17.72 10.96
N THR A 15 6.82 -17.97 11.81
CA THR A 15 6.59 -18.39 13.21
C THR A 15 6.32 -17.23 14.18
N GLY A 16 6.45 -15.98 13.73
CA GLY A 16 6.25 -14.80 14.56
C GLY A 16 4.79 -14.38 14.69
N THR A 17 4.59 -13.24 15.35
CA THR A 17 3.37 -12.42 15.24
C THR A 17 3.78 -11.03 14.79
N LEU A 18 2.88 -10.29 14.14
CA LEU A 18 3.20 -8.96 13.61
C LEU A 18 2.06 -7.98 13.84
N PHE A 19 2.41 -6.70 13.92
CA PHE A 19 1.46 -5.59 13.89
C PHE A 19 0.98 -5.34 12.46
N PRO A 20 -0.26 -4.87 12.24
CA PRO A 20 -0.84 -4.72 10.90
C PRO A 20 0.01 -3.94 9.88
N HIS A 21 0.84 -2.97 10.32
CA HIS A 21 1.71 -2.16 9.46
C HIS A 21 3.18 -2.64 9.42
N ALA A 22 3.50 -3.78 10.04
CA ALA A 22 4.80 -4.42 10.00
C ALA A 22 4.93 -5.40 8.81
N ILE A 23 4.27 -5.11 7.69
CA ILE A 23 4.33 -5.86 6.45
C ILE A 23 4.27 -4.90 5.24
N CYS A 24 5.13 -5.09 4.25
CA CYS A 24 5.07 -4.33 3.00
C CYS A 24 5.66 -5.12 1.81
N LEU A 25 5.31 -4.69 0.60
CA LEU A 25 5.88 -5.18 -0.65
C LEU A 25 6.75 -4.09 -1.27
N GLY A 26 7.93 -4.45 -1.78
CA GLY A 26 8.80 -3.51 -2.48
C GLY A 26 10.14 -4.13 -2.86
N ASP A 27 10.81 -3.52 -3.83
CA ASP A 27 12.14 -3.91 -4.31
C ASP A 27 13.20 -3.57 -3.26
N ALA A 28 13.48 -4.53 -2.39
CA ALA A 28 14.28 -4.37 -1.19
C ALA A 28 15.78 -4.49 -1.48
N ASP A 29 16.16 -5.22 -2.53
CA ASP A 29 17.57 -5.42 -2.92
C ASP A 29 17.99 -4.70 -4.21
N ASN A 30 17.09 -3.92 -4.82
CA ASN A 30 17.30 -3.08 -5.99
C ASN A 30 17.53 -3.87 -7.29
N ASP A 31 16.84 -4.99 -7.47
CA ASP A 31 16.87 -5.79 -8.70
C ASP A 31 15.65 -5.58 -9.61
N SER A 32 14.80 -4.58 -9.28
CA SER A 32 13.53 -4.28 -9.94
C SER A 32 12.42 -5.31 -9.76
N LEU A 33 12.61 -6.31 -8.89
CA LEU A 33 11.61 -7.29 -8.49
C LEU A 33 11.23 -7.04 -7.02
N ASN A 34 9.94 -7.07 -6.72
CA ASN A 34 9.48 -6.74 -5.38
C ASN A 34 9.53 -7.97 -4.46
N GLU A 35 10.12 -7.79 -3.28
CA GLU A 35 10.10 -8.72 -2.16
C GLU A 35 8.93 -8.45 -1.20
N LEU A 36 8.72 -9.40 -0.29
CA LEU A 36 7.86 -9.25 0.86
C LEU A 36 8.72 -9.03 2.11
N VAL A 37 8.54 -7.89 2.77
CA VAL A 37 9.25 -7.56 4.02
C VAL A 37 8.27 -7.61 5.19
N VAL A 38 8.67 -8.30 6.26
CA VAL A 38 7.85 -8.54 7.45
C VAL A 38 8.67 -8.26 8.71
N GLY A 39 8.15 -7.42 9.61
CA GLY A 39 8.67 -7.24 10.95
C GLY A 39 7.83 -7.99 11.98
N ASP A 40 8.47 -8.74 12.88
CA ASP A 40 7.78 -9.45 13.96
C ASP A 40 7.92 -8.76 15.33
N THR A 41 7.10 -9.21 16.27
CA THR A 41 7.10 -8.72 17.66
C THR A 41 8.32 -9.17 18.47
N ASN A 42 9.17 -10.06 17.96
CA ASN A 42 10.43 -10.45 18.58
C ASN A 42 11.62 -9.61 18.11
N GLY A 43 11.37 -8.60 17.27
CA GLY A 43 12.42 -7.76 16.70
C GLY A 43 13.09 -8.37 15.48
N LYS A 44 12.51 -9.39 14.84
CA LYS A 44 13.04 -9.97 13.60
C LYS A 44 12.42 -9.30 12.40
N LEU A 45 13.26 -8.82 11.50
CA LEU A 45 12.91 -8.39 10.16
C LEU A 45 13.21 -9.54 9.20
N LEU A 46 12.20 -10.02 8.49
CA LEU A 46 12.27 -11.13 7.55
C LEU A 46 11.96 -10.61 6.15
N VAL A 47 12.77 -11.00 5.16
CA VAL A 47 12.56 -10.69 3.75
C VAL A 47 12.34 -11.98 2.98
N TYR A 48 11.24 -12.10 2.27
CA TYR A 48 10.91 -13.25 1.40
C TYR A 48 10.98 -12.84 -0.06
N LYS A 49 11.61 -13.69 -0.87
CA LYS A 49 11.83 -13.45 -2.30
C LYS A 49 11.26 -14.63 -3.09
N ASN A 50 10.63 -14.37 -4.23
CA ASN A 50 10.06 -15.37 -5.14
C ASN A 50 8.96 -16.27 -4.51
N ASP A 51 9.11 -17.59 -4.59
CA ASP A 51 8.18 -18.59 -4.04
C ASP A 51 8.82 -19.43 -2.93
N ASP A 52 9.97 -18.99 -2.42
CA ASP A 52 10.67 -19.67 -1.35
C ASP A 52 9.88 -19.58 -0.04
N SER A 53 9.53 -20.75 0.51
CA SER A 53 8.79 -20.84 1.77
C SER A 53 9.49 -20.21 2.98
N LYS A 54 10.81 -20.05 2.93
CA LYS A 54 11.63 -19.51 4.02
C LYS A 54 12.11 -18.11 3.69
N PRO A 55 12.36 -17.27 4.71
CA PRO A 55 12.94 -15.96 4.50
C PRO A 55 14.29 -16.07 3.79
N TRP A 56 14.49 -15.23 2.77
CA TRP A 56 15.75 -15.06 2.08
C TRP A 56 16.81 -14.42 2.98
N ILE A 57 16.39 -13.45 3.80
CA ILE A 57 17.20 -12.72 4.79
C ILE A 57 16.42 -12.61 6.09
N THR A 58 17.10 -12.81 7.22
CA THR A 58 16.61 -12.40 8.55
C THR A 58 17.57 -11.38 9.18
N ARG A 59 17.04 -10.34 9.81
CA ARG A 59 17.81 -9.32 10.54
C ARG A 59 17.23 -9.13 11.92
N SER A 60 18.09 -8.92 12.91
CA SER A 60 17.68 -8.62 14.27
C SER A 60 17.67 -7.11 14.50
N CYS A 61 16.57 -6.61 15.05
CA CYS A 61 16.33 -5.23 15.43
C CYS A 61 16.15 -5.13 16.95
N VAL A 62 16.30 -3.93 17.49
CA VAL A 62 16.01 -3.65 18.91
C VAL A 62 14.51 -3.37 19.06
N GLY A 63 13.85 -4.11 19.95
CA GLY A 63 12.45 -3.89 20.30
C GLY A 63 11.46 -4.58 19.35
N MET A 64 10.17 -4.40 19.62
CA MET A 64 9.08 -5.01 18.85
C MET A 64 8.80 -4.19 17.60
N LEU A 65 8.88 -4.78 16.39
CA LEU A 65 8.69 -4.03 15.15
C LEU A 65 7.21 -3.72 14.89
N THR A 66 6.85 -2.44 14.86
CA THR A 66 5.48 -1.99 14.61
C THR A 66 5.23 -1.61 13.16
N CYS A 67 6.28 -1.18 12.45
CA CYS A 67 6.19 -0.71 11.07
C CYS A 67 7.42 -1.12 10.25
N VAL A 68 7.19 -1.44 8.98
CA VAL A 68 8.25 -1.66 7.98
C VAL A 68 7.88 -0.96 6.67
N ALA A 69 8.89 -0.52 5.93
CA ALA A 69 8.72 0.09 4.61
C ALA A 69 9.95 -0.17 3.74
N VAL A 70 9.76 -0.09 2.43
CA VAL A 70 10.83 -0.14 1.42
C VAL A 70 10.71 1.12 0.57
N GLY A 71 11.82 1.83 0.36
CA GLY A 71 11.86 3.02 -0.50
C GLY A 71 13.17 3.79 -0.40
N ASP A 72 13.32 4.81 -1.25
CA ASP A 72 14.50 5.67 -1.33
C ASP A 72 14.54 6.74 -0.22
N VAL A 73 14.53 6.30 1.04
CA VAL A 73 14.53 7.20 2.21
C VAL A 73 15.80 8.05 2.31
N CYS A 74 16.91 7.60 1.71
CA CYS A 74 18.18 8.33 1.72
C CYS A 74 18.36 9.26 0.51
N ASN A 75 17.42 9.30 -0.44
CA ASN A 75 17.50 10.12 -1.65
C ASN A 75 18.74 9.84 -2.50
N LYS A 76 19.06 8.55 -2.70
CA LYS A 76 20.23 8.07 -3.47
C LYS A 76 19.86 7.37 -4.76
N GLY A 77 18.59 7.38 -5.16
CA GLY A 77 18.08 6.63 -6.30
C GLY A 77 18.06 5.13 -6.07
N LYS A 78 18.06 4.67 -4.81
CA LYS A 78 17.97 3.26 -4.45
C LYS A 78 17.14 3.04 -3.19
N ASN A 79 16.46 1.90 -3.13
CA ASN A 79 15.63 1.53 -2.01
C ASN A 79 16.45 1.00 -0.84
N PHE A 80 15.97 1.33 0.36
CA PHE A 80 16.40 0.77 1.62
C PHE A 80 15.21 0.15 2.36
N VAL A 81 15.49 -0.81 3.23
CA VAL A 81 14.48 -1.36 4.12
C VAL A 81 14.51 -0.64 5.45
N VAL A 82 13.37 -0.09 5.84
CA VAL A 82 13.15 0.60 7.11
C VAL A 82 12.36 -0.30 8.05
N ALA A 83 12.80 -0.39 9.30
CA ALA A 83 12.05 -1.04 10.37
C ALA A 83 12.03 -0.16 11.63
N VAL A 84 10.83 0.06 12.19
CA VAL A 84 10.64 0.90 13.37
C VAL A 84 10.05 0.09 14.52
N GLY A 85 10.69 0.18 15.68
CA GLY A 85 10.25 -0.44 16.92
C GLY A 85 9.23 0.40 17.71
N ALA A 86 8.44 -0.26 18.56
CA ALA A 86 7.48 0.38 19.46
C ALA A 86 8.14 1.43 20.38
N GLU A 87 9.40 1.19 20.76
CA GLU A 87 10.20 2.06 21.62
C GLU A 87 10.78 3.27 20.88
N GLY A 88 10.62 3.36 19.55
CA GLY A 88 11.14 4.46 18.75
C GLY A 88 12.51 4.19 18.11
N TRP A 89 13.03 2.96 18.18
CA TRP A 89 14.23 2.59 17.45
C TRP A 89 13.94 2.47 15.94
N PHE A 90 14.53 3.37 15.16
CA PHE A 90 14.56 3.34 13.70
C PHE A 90 15.79 2.56 13.23
N HIS A 91 15.57 1.57 12.38
CA HIS A 91 16.62 0.75 11.77
C HIS A 91 16.54 0.87 10.25
N LEU A 92 17.68 1.14 9.63
CA LEU A 92 17.83 1.23 8.19
C LEU A 92 18.73 0.09 7.70
N PHE A 93 18.32 -0.62 6.67
CA PHE A 93 19.08 -1.73 6.08
C PHE A 93 19.30 -1.48 4.59
N ASP A 94 20.55 -1.67 4.18
CA ASP A 94 20.96 -1.73 2.77
C ASP A 94 21.18 -3.19 2.40
N LEU A 95 20.27 -3.76 1.59
CA LEU A 95 20.30 -5.18 1.24
C LEU A 95 21.00 -5.47 -0.08
N THR A 96 21.52 -4.46 -0.78
CA THR A 96 22.19 -4.64 -2.09
C THR A 96 23.38 -5.61 -2.01
N ALA A 97 24.15 -5.59 -0.91
CA ALA A 97 25.29 -6.49 -0.73
C ALA A 97 24.88 -7.95 -0.46
N ALA A 98 23.71 -8.17 0.14
CA ALA A 98 23.22 -9.52 0.42
C ALA A 98 22.87 -10.28 -0.87
N ALA A 99 22.36 -9.56 -1.90
CA ALA A 99 22.14 -10.10 -3.24
C ALA A 99 23.44 -10.59 -3.91
N ALA A 100 24.53 -9.82 -3.81
CA ALA A 100 25.83 -10.19 -4.38
C ALA A 100 26.44 -11.44 -3.73
N SER A 101 26.29 -11.59 -2.41
CA SER A 101 26.92 -12.68 -1.64
C SER A 101 26.38 -14.09 -1.96
N LYS A 102 25.11 -14.21 -2.39
CA LYS A 102 24.51 -15.50 -2.76
C LYS A 102 24.77 -15.89 -4.22
N ALA A 103 24.98 -14.93 -5.13
CA ALA A 103 25.30 -15.20 -6.53
C ALA A 103 26.67 -15.89 -6.70
N ASP A 104 27.64 -15.59 -5.82
CA ASP A 104 29.01 -16.14 -5.88
C ASP A 104 29.23 -17.42 -5.05
N SER A 105 28.18 -17.96 -4.41
CA SER A 105 28.27 -19.13 -3.52
C SER A 105 28.36 -20.49 -4.23
N SER A 106 29.24 -20.60 -5.23
CA SER A 106 29.79 -21.86 -5.74
C SER A 106 31.18 -22.21 -5.17
N SER A 107 31.74 -21.36 -4.31
CA SER A 107 33.04 -21.64 -3.67
C SER A 107 32.96 -21.48 -2.15
N GLN A 108 33.36 -22.55 -1.46
CA GLN A 108 33.40 -22.66 0.00
C GLN A 108 34.46 -21.69 0.56
N HIS A 109 34.05 -20.71 1.36
CA HIS A 109 34.88 -20.18 2.43
C HIS A 109 34.01 -19.63 3.58
N GLU A 110 34.28 -20.11 4.79
CA GLU A 110 33.65 -19.73 6.06
C GLU A 110 33.91 -18.26 6.39
N PHE A 111 32.93 -17.37 6.24
CA PHE A 111 32.95 -16.03 6.82
C PHE A 111 31.51 -15.58 7.13
N GLN A 112 31.20 -15.42 8.42
CA GLN A 112 30.00 -14.82 9.04
C GLN A 112 28.63 -15.20 8.43
N SER A 113 27.76 -15.86 9.21
CA SER A 113 26.39 -16.14 8.78
C SER A 113 25.73 -14.86 8.25
N PRO A 114 25.15 -14.88 7.03
CA PRO A 114 24.51 -13.71 6.44
C PRO A 114 23.47 -13.04 7.33
N ASP A 115 22.93 -13.73 8.33
CA ASP A 115 21.90 -13.30 9.28
C ASP A 115 22.36 -12.28 10.36
N ASP A 116 23.67 -12.09 10.57
CA ASP A 116 24.20 -11.27 11.69
C ASP A 116 24.64 -9.84 11.29
N GLN A 117 24.31 -9.41 10.08
CA GLN A 117 24.67 -8.06 9.63
C GLN A 117 23.85 -7.01 10.40
N LYS A 118 24.56 -6.12 11.10
CA LYS A 118 23.95 -4.99 11.80
C LYS A 118 23.25 -4.04 10.82
N PRO A 119 22.22 -3.32 11.26
CA PRO A 119 21.60 -2.27 10.45
C PRO A 119 22.65 -1.24 9.98
N PHE A 120 22.43 -0.70 8.78
CA PHE A 120 23.25 0.37 8.20
C PHE A 120 23.24 1.62 9.09
N LEU A 121 22.06 1.98 9.62
CA LEU A 121 21.91 3.01 10.65
C LEU A 121 20.92 2.54 11.71
N THR A 122 21.18 2.90 12.97
CA THR A 122 20.17 2.91 14.02
C THR A 122 20.07 4.32 14.61
N GLN A 123 18.86 4.87 14.63
CA GLN A 123 18.57 6.18 15.20
C GLN A 123 17.35 6.08 16.11
N HIS A 124 17.31 6.90 17.16
CA HIS A 124 16.13 6.99 18.01
C HIS A 124 15.19 8.09 17.46
N ILE A 125 13.96 7.71 17.15
CA ILE A 125 12.83 8.60 16.90
C ILE A 125 11.83 8.49 18.05
N PRO A 126 10.82 9.36 18.16
CA PRO A 126 9.79 9.22 19.20
C PRO A 126 9.10 7.84 19.17
N ALA A 127 8.71 7.34 20.34
CA ALA A 127 8.08 6.03 20.51
C ALA A 127 6.62 5.99 20.01
N ASN A 128 6.03 4.78 20.01
CA ASN A 128 4.64 4.50 19.64
C ASN A 128 4.31 4.81 18.17
N THR A 129 5.24 4.48 17.28
CA THR A 129 5.02 4.51 15.83
C THR A 129 3.93 3.52 15.44
N LYS A 130 2.88 4.02 14.76
CA LYS A 130 1.73 3.23 14.31
C LYS A 130 1.78 2.94 12.80
N VAL A 131 2.21 3.91 12.00
CA VAL A 131 2.25 3.82 10.53
C VAL A 131 3.40 4.66 10.00
N ILE A 132 4.01 4.23 8.88
CA ILE A 132 5.04 4.98 8.17
C ILE A 132 4.72 5.07 6.68
N LEU A 133 5.22 6.12 6.03
CA LEU A 133 5.14 6.34 4.59
C LEU A 133 6.48 6.95 4.14
N ILE A 134 7.02 6.44 3.04
CA ILE A 134 8.17 7.03 2.35
C ILE A 134 7.66 7.57 1.02
N SER A 135 7.69 8.88 0.84
CA SER A 135 7.21 9.55 -0.37
C SER A 135 7.74 10.96 -0.41
N ASP A 136 7.88 11.52 -1.61
CA ASP A 136 7.93 12.97 -1.79
C ASP A 136 6.57 13.57 -1.38
N ILE A 137 6.57 14.35 -0.30
CA ILE A 137 5.34 14.96 0.25
C ILE A 137 5.24 16.45 -0.05
N ASP A 138 6.29 17.06 -0.58
CA ASP A 138 6.35 18.50 -0.80
C ASP A 138 6.64 18.90 -2.27
N GLY A 139 6.90 17.92 -3.13
CA GLY A 139 7.10 18.05 -4.57
C GLY A 139 8.52 18.45 -4.95
N ASP A 140 9.49 18.37 -4.03
CA ASP A 140 10.89 18.75 -4.30
C ASP A 140 11.71 17.65 -4.98
N GLY A 141 11.11 16.49 -5.24
CA GLY A 141 11.74 15.33 -5.86
C GLY A 141 12.55 14.47 -4.90
N ARG A 142 12.59 14.80 -3.60
CA ARG A 142 13.17 13.97 -2.53
C ARG A 142 12.05 13.32 -1.73
N CYS A 143 12.32 12.11 -1.24
CA CYS A 143 11.44 11.39 -0.36
C CYS A 143 11.65 11.79 1.10
N GLU A 144 10.54 11.96 1.82
CA GLU A 144 10.46 12.12 3.26
C GLU A 144 10.02 10.81 3.91
N LEU A 145 10.51 10.57 5.13
CA LEU A 145 9.92 9.60 6.03
C LEU A 145 8.83 10.26 6.87
N VAL A 146 7.57 9.93 6.59
CA VAL A 146 6.43 10.37 7.39
C VAL A 146 6.06 9.29 8.40
N VAL A 147 5.96 9.67 9.67
CA VAL A 147 5.68 8.76 10.79
C VAL A 147 4.41 9.22 11.50
N GLY A 148 3.42 8.35 11.52
CA GLY A 148 2.18 8.52 12.27
C GLY A 148 2.22 7.78 13.60
N TYR A 149 1.87 8.47 14.68
CA TYR A 149 1.93 7.95 16.04
C TYR A 149 0.55 7.63 16.62
N THR A 150 0.50 6.84 17.69
CA THR A 150 -0.75 6.53 18.42
C THR A 150 -1.32 7.70 19.24
N ASP A 151 -0.60 8.82 19.33
CA ASP A 151 -0.94 10.00 20.13
C ASP A 151 -1.43 11.18 19.28
N ARG A 152 -1.97 10.90 18.08
CA ARG A 152 -2.51 11.90 17.12
C ARG A 152 -1.45 12.80 16.50
N VAL A 153 -0.17 12.48 16.68
CA VAL A 153 0.93 13.22 16.08
C VAL A 153 1.31 12.58 14.75
N VAL A 154 1.66 13.41 13.78
CA VAL A 154 2.41 13.01 12.58
C VAL A 154 3.70 13.82 12.55
N ARG A 155 4.81 13.18 12.16
CA ARG A 155 6.08 13.86 11.92
C ARG A 155 6.61 13.51 10.54
N ALA A 156 7.20 14.49 9.87
CA ALA A 156 7.96 14.28 8.64
C ALA A 156 9.44 14.45 8.95
N PHE A 157 10.25 13.52 8.45
CA PHE A 157 11.69 13.55 8.54
C PHE A 157 12.29 13.52 7.14
N ARG A 158 13.42 14.22 6.94
CA ARG A 158 14.22 14.12 5.72
C ARG A 158 15.60 13.61 6.07
N TRP A 159 16.14 12.77 5.19
CA TRP A 159 17.49 12.27 5.33
C TRP A 159 18.50 13.34 4.93
N GLU A 160 19.49 13.57 5.79
CA GLU A 160 20.63 14.44 5.51
C GLU A 160 21.95 13.68 5.68
N GLU A 161 22.86 13.90 4.73
CA GLU A 161 24.24 13.41 4.83
C GLU A 161 25.09 14.38 5.67
N PRO A 162 26.14 13.87 6.37
CA PRO A 162 27.03 14.75 7.09
C PRO A 162 27.76 15.70 6.14
N SER A 163 27.77 16.99 6.47
CA SER A 163 28.34 18.06 5.63
C SER A 163 29.86 18.01 5.50
N ASP A 164 30.55 17.33 6.42
CA ASP A 164 32.01 17.30 6.49
C ASP A 164 32.58 15.95 6.06
N SER A 165 33.30 15.94 4.95
CA SER A 165 34.02 14.79 4.37
C SER A 165 35.06 14.11 5.29
N SER A 166 35.33 14.67 6.48
CA SER A 166 36.23 14.08 7.48
C SER A 166 35.56 13.11 8.44
N ASP A 167 34.22 13.16 8.58
CA ASP A 167 33.46 12.25 9.43
C ASP A 167 32.56 11.40 8.52
N ALA A 168 33.10 10.26 8.05
CA ALA A 168 32.43 9.31 7.18
C ALA A 168 31.34 8.50 7.92
N GLY A 169 30.56 9.18 8.75
CA GLY A 169 29.41 8.61 9.44
C GLY A 169 28.25 8.37 8.46
N PRO A 170 27.35 7.43 8.77
CA PRO A 170 26.08 7.35 8.06
C PRO A 170 25.30 8.68 8.25
N GLY A 171 24.51 9.07 7.24
CA GLY A 171 23.56 10.18 7.37
C GLY A 171 22.53 9.96 8.48
N GLN A 172 21.66 10.94 8.69
CA GLN A 172 20.67 10.92 9.75
C GLN A 172 19.32 11.47 9.30
N LEU A 173 18.26 11.08 10.01
CA LEU A 173 16.94 11.67 9.86
C LEU A 173 16.84 12.97 10.65
N ILE A 174 16.54 14.06 9.95
CA ILE A 174 16.26 15.37 10.52
C ILE A 174 14.75 15.61 10.51
N LEU A 175 14.20 16.07 11.64
CA LEU A 175 12.79 16.41 11.77
C LEU A 175 12.50 17.68 10.96
N LEU A 176 11.64 17.58 9.94
CA LEU A 176 11.15 18.72 9.19
C LEU A 176 9.96 19.38 9.89
N LYS A 177 8.96 18.58 10.27
CA LYS A 177 7.72 19.10 10.86
C LYS A 177 7.02 18.10 11.76
N LYS A 178 6.24 18.66 12.68
CA LYS A 178 5.30 17.96 13.55
C LYS A 178 3.90 18.55 13.37
N TRP A 179 2.93 17.71 13.03
CA TRP A 179 1.51 18.07 13.05
C TRP A 179 0.82 17.40 14.23
N LEU A 180 -0.11 18.11 14.86
CA LEU A 180 -0.99 17.58 15.90
C LEU A 180 -2.41 17.55 15.36
N LEU A 181 -3.02 16.36 15.39
CA LEU A 181 -4.37 16.13 14.89
C LEU A 181 -5.41 16.12 16.02
N GLU A 182 -6.65 16.46 15.68
CA GLU A 182 -7.78 16.33 16.61
C GLU A 182 -8.15 14.87 16.90
N GLY A 183 -8.08 14.02 15.86
CA GLY A 183 -8.39 12.59 15.89
C GLY A 183 -7.14 11.71 15.80
N GLN A 184 -7.33 10.41 16.04
CA GLN A 184 -6.26 9.41 15.92
C GLN A 184 -5.75 9.29 14.49
N VAL A 185 -4.44 9.05 14.35
CA VAL A 185 -3.84 8.69 13.06
C VAL A 185 -4.25 7.26 12.74
N ASP A 186 -4.80 7.02 11.56
CA ASP A 186 -5.13 5.66 11.12
C ASP A 186 -4.23 5.17 9.98
N SER A 187 -4.24 5.87 8.85
CA SER A 187 -3.36 5.59 7.71
C SER A 187 -2.79 6.90 7.14
N LEU A 188 -1.70 6.78 6.39
CA LEU A 188 -1.05 7.88 5.68
C LEU A 188 -1.11 7.60 4.18
N SER A 189 -1.33 8.64 3.39
CA SER A 189 -1.27 8.56 1.92
C SER A 189 -0.84 9.89 1.34
N VAL A 190 -0.11 9.85 0.23
CA VAL A 190 0.09 11.01 -0.65
C VAL A 190 -0.79 10.82 -1.87
N ASN A 191 -1.56 11.84 -2.23
CA ASN A 191 -2.39 11.85 -3.41
C ASN A 191 -2.10 13.11 -4.25
N PRO A 192 -2.29 13.07 -5.58
CA PRO A 192 -2.20 14.27 -6.39
C PRO A 192 -3.30 15.27 -6.00
N GLY A 193 -2.90 16.47 -5.63
CA GLY A 193 -3.80 17.59 -5.35
C GLY A 193 -4.37 18.22 -6.61
N PRO A 194 -5.19 19.27 -6.48
CA PRO A 194 -5.88 19.92 -7.60
C PRO A 194 -4.94 20.46 -8.69
N GLU A 195 -3.73 20.86 -8.32
CA GLU A 195 -2.70 21.37 -9.23
C GLU A 195 -1.69 20.28 -9.65
N GLY A 196 -1.93 19.01 -9.29
CA GLY A 196 -1.02 17.89 -9.53
C GLY A 196 0.15 17.78 -8.55
N LEU A 197 0.27 18.72 -7.61
CA LEU A 197 1.24 18.68 -6.52
C LEU A 197 0.87 17.61 -5.48
N PRO A 198 1.83 16.99 -4.78
CA PRO A 198 1.53 16.01 -3.76
C PRO A 198 0.79 16.63 -2.57
N GLU A 199 -0.28 15.97 -2.12
CA GLU A 199 -0.99 16.30 -0.88
C GLU A 199 -0.87 15.14 0.11
N LEU A 200 -0.21 15.41 1.25
CA LEU A 200 -0.14 14.47 2.36
C LEU A 200 -1.47 14.45 3.11
N MET A 201 -2.06 13.26 3.22
CA MET A 201 -3.36 13.07 3.86
C MET A 201 -3.26 12.03 4.98
N VAL A 202 -4.00 12.28 6.07
CA VAL A 202 -4.08 11.40 7.23
C VAL A 202 -5.53 11.05 7.51
N SER A 203 -5.81 9.75 7.59
CA SER A 203 -7.17 9.31 7.82
C SER A 203 -7.45 9.20 9.32
N GLN A 204 -8.67 9.53 9.71
CA GLN A 204 -9.08 9.63 11.11
C GLN A 204 -10.34 8.81 11.36
N PRO A 205 -10.51 8.25 12.56
CA PRO A 205 -11.71 7.50 12.89
C PRO A 205 -13.00 8.27 12.65
N GLY A 206 -14.05 7.52 12.27
CA GLY A 206 -15.35 8.12 12.00
C GLY A 206 -15.42 8.83 10.66
N CYS A 207 -14.77 8.30 9.63
CA CYS A 207 -14.90 8.79 8.26
C CYS A 207 -14.32 10.20 8.04
N GLY A 208 -13.44 10.67 8.93
CA GLY A 208 -12.75 11.95 8.82
C GLY A 208 -11.37 11.78 8.18
N TYR A 209 -10.84 12.87 7.66
CA TYR A 209 -9.44 12.93 7.27
C TYR A 209 -8.90 14.34 7.43
N ALA A 210 -7.58 14.47 7.46
CA ALA A 210 -6.87 15.74 7.51
C ALA A 210 -5.88 15.81 6.35
N ILE A 211 -5.79 16.98 5.71
CA ILE A 211 -4.69 17.31 4.81
C ILE A 211 -3.63 18.03 5.63
N LEU A 212 -2.37 17.58 5.51
CA LEU A 212 -1.23 18.14 6.22
C LEU A 212 -0.42 19.03 5.29
N LEU A 213 -0.31 20.31 5.62
CA LEU A 213 0.40 21.28 4.80
C LEU A 213 1.90 21.31 5.14
N CYS A 214 2.72 21.18 4.10
CA CYS A 214 4.18 21.26 4.14
C CYS A 214 4.66 22.73 4.15
N SER A 215 4.29 23.49 5.19
CA SER A 215 4.55 24.95 5.23
C SER A 215 6.01 25.38 5.17
N TRP A 216 6.99 24.46 5.35
CA TRP A 216 8.40 24.79 5.23
C TRP A 216 8.78 25.18 3.80
N THR A 217 8.02 24.75 2.78
CA THR A 217 8.23 25.18 1.39
C THR A 217 7.78 26.61 1.12
N GLN A 218 6.90 27.17 1.96
CA GLN A 218 6.39 28.53 1.78
C GLN A 218 7.34 29.60 2.31
N GLN A 219 8.24 29.25 3.24
CA GLN A 219 9.19 30.20 3.82
C GLN A 219 10.25 30.71 2.82
N ASP A 220 10.54 29.94 1.77
CA ASP A 220 11.49 30.35 0.72
C ASP A 220 10.88 31.33 -0.31
N SER A 221 9.56 31.58 -0.26
CA SER A 221 8.86 32.42 -1.25
C SER A 221 8.51 33.83 -0.77
N SER A 222 8.74 34.16 0.51
CA SER A 222 8.38 35.45 1.10
C SER A 222 9.57 36.30 1.53
N ASP A 223 10.68 36.25 0.79
CA ASP A 223 11.79 37.19 0.97
C ASP A 223 11.61 38.40 0.05
N SER A 224 10.55 39.16 0.30
CA SER A 224 10.41 40.53 -0.17
C SER A 224 10.03 41.38 1.03
N GLY A 225 11.03 42.09 1.54
CA GLY A 225 11.11 42.59 2.90
C GLY A 225 10.04 43.59 3.34
N ASP A 226 9.75 43.53 4.63
CA ASP A 226 9.50 44.71 5.45
C ASP A 226 9.95 44.40 6.89
N ASP A 227 11.01 45.06 7.33
CA ASP A 227 11.56 44.98 8.68
C ASP A 227 10.61 45.65 9.68
N THR A 228 9.83 44.88 10.44
CA THR A 228 9.28 45.34 11.71
C THR A 228 9.44 44.28 12.81
N PRO A 229 10.00 44.63 13.98
CA PRO A 229 10.23 43.66 15.04
C PRO A 229 8.92 43.36 15.77
N THR A 230 8.40 42.14 15.63
CA THR A 230 7.23 41.68 16.37
C THR A 230 7.64 41.02 17.70
N THR A 231 6.94 41.44 18.74
CA THR A 231 7.01 41.02 20.15
C THR A 231 6.88 39.50 20.34
N PRO A 232 7.60 38.89 21.30
CA PRO A 232 7.50 37.46 21.58
C PRO A 232 6.28 37.18 22.46
N GLY A 233 5.24 36.56 21.90
CA GLY A 233 4.07 36.14 22.67
C GLY A 233 2.78 36.13 21.87
N SER A 234 2.66 35.24 20.88
CA SER A 234 1.38 34.75 20.34
C SER A 234 1.66 33.63 19.33
N GLU A 235 1.90 32.40 19.80
CA GLU A 235 1.70 31.22 18.94
C GLU A 235 0.19 31.09 18.70
N GLY A 236 -0.31 31.75 17.66
CA GLY A 236 -1.62 31.44 17.09
C GLY A 236 -1.59 30.02 16.51
N PRO A 237 -2.74 29.31 16.44
CA PRO A 237 -2.78 27.97 15.87
C PRO A 237 -2.33 28.04 14.40
N SER A 238 -1.17 27.47 14.10
CA SER A 238 -0.71 27.34 12.73
C SER A 238 -1.75 26.55 11.94
N ARG A 239 -2.29 27.12 10.85
CA ARG A 239 -3.30 26.49 9.98
C ARG A 239 -2.68 25.41 9.09
N ASP A 240 -1.85 24.55 9.68
CA ASP A 240 -1.07 23.51 8.99
C ASP A 240 -1.85 22.21 8.77
N VAL A 241 -3.03 22.11 9.37
CA VAL A 241 -3.90 20.93 9.31
C VAL A 241 -5.26 21.40 8.81
N VAL A 242 -5.68 20.88 7.66
CA VAL A 242 -7.01 21.14 7.10
C VAL A 242 -7.88 19.92 7.34
N LEU A 243 -8.81 20.02 8.29
CA LEU A 243 -9.71 18.93 8.68
C LEU A 243 -10.93 18.87 7.78
N HIS A 244 -11.21 17.68 7.27
CA HIS A 244 -12.37 17.37 6.45
C HIS A 244 -13.21 16.29 7.13
N LEU A 245 -14.45 16.65 7.47
CA LEU A 245 -15.43 15.76 8.08
C LEU A 245 -16.46 15.37 7.03
N THR A 246 -16.61 14.08 6.76
CA THR A 246 -17.69 13.64 5.86
C THR A 246 -19.04 13.85 6.54
N THR A 247 -19.93 14.59 5.86
CA THR A 247 -21.28 14.91 6.34
C THR A 247 -22.17 13.65 6.31
N GLY A 248 -22.13 12.87 7.38
CA GLY A 248 -23.03 11.75 7.61
C GLY A 248 -23.15 11.45 9.09
N ARG A 249 -24.33 11.03 9.56
CA ARG A 249 -24.55 10.64 10.97
C ARG A 249 -23.63 9.47 11.34
N ILE A 250 -22.47 9.78 11.92
CA ILE A 250 -21.51 8.79 12.41
C ILE A 250 -21.95 8.34 13.80
N HIS A 251 -22.33 7.07 13.91
CA HIS A 251 -22.79 6.49 15.18
C HIS A 251 -21.66 5.91 16.05
N ASN A 252 -20.38 5.91 15.61
CA ASN A 252 -19.29 5.42 16.44
C ASN A 252 -17.91 6.02 16.08
N LYS A 253 -17.21 6.61 17.06
CA LYS A 253 -15.90 7.29 16.89
C LYS A 253 -14.68 6.34 16.97
N ASN A 254 -14.92 5.04 17.12
CA ASN A 254 -13.88 4.03 17.39
C ASN A 254 -13.57 3.10 16.21
N VAL A 255 -13.88 3.50 14.97
CA VAL A 255 -13.66 2.67 13.77
C VAL A 255 -12.60 3.32 12.88
N SER A 256 -11.58 2.54 12.50
CA SER A 256 -10.49 2.89 11.58
C SER A 256 -11.05 3.32 10.22
N THR A 257 -10.41 4.29 9.58
CA THR A 257 -10.75 4.85 8.28
C THR A 257 -9.45 4.88 7.51
N HIS A 258 -9.28 4.18 6.39
CA HIS A 258 -8.09 4.35 5.55
C HIS A 258 -8.42 5.23 4.33
N LEU A 259 -7.49 6.07 3.93
CA LEU A 259 -7.73 7.14 2.96
C LEU A 259 -7.62 6.67 1.50
N ILE A 260 -8.58 5.83 1.09
CA ILE A 260 -9.24 5.80 -0.24
C ILE A 260 -10.71 5.38 -0.11
N GLY A 261 -11.07 4.75 1.01
CA GLY A 261 -12.41 4.31 1.30
C GLY A 261 -12.75 4.68 2.74
N SER A 262 -13.69 5.60 2.94
CA SER A 262 -14.09 5.97 4.29
C SER A 262 -14.73 4.78 5.04
N ILE A 263 -14.04 4.15 6.01
CA ILE A 263 -14.57 3.03 6.80
C ILE A 263 -15.29 3.48 8.07
N SER A 264 -16.58 3.17 8.14
CA SER A 264 -17.28 2.93 9.41
C SER A 264 -18.24 1.75 9.25
N LYS A 265 -18.18 0.76 10.14
CA LYS A 265 -19.01 -0.47 10.11
C LYS A 265 -19.27 -1.01 8.70
N GLY A 266 -18.22 -1.46 8.02
CA GLY A 266 -18.31 -2.05 6.67
C GLY A 266 -18.75 -1.09 5.57
N THR A 267 -18.88 0.22 5.81
CA THR A 267 -19.12 1.18 4.74
C THR A 267 -17.79 1.56 4.09
N LEU A 268 -17.73 1.65 2.76
CA LEU A 268 -16.64 2.19 1.95
C LEU A 268 -17.19 3.39 1.18
N LYS A 269 -16.42 4.47 1.07
CA LYS A 269 -16.80 5.67 0.31
C LYS A 269 -15.65 6.18 -0.52
N LEU A 270 -15.90 6.42 -1.80
CA LEU A 270 -14.97 7.13 -2.67
C LEU A 270 -15.39 8.59 -2.78
N MET A 271 -14.43 9.51 -2.62
CA MET A 271 -14.62 10.95 -2.71
C MET A 271 -13.71 11.49 -3.81
N ASN A 272 -14.12 12.56 -4.50
CA ASN A 272 -13.23 13.29 -5.41
C ASN A 272 -12.40 14.35 -4.65
N SER A 273 -11.48 15.02 -5.36
CA SER A 273 -10.63 16.10 -4.83
C SER A 273 -11.43 17.33 -4.36
N SER A 274 -12.67 17.48 -4.79
CA SER A 274 -13.60 18.53 -4.34
C SER A 274 -14.53 18.06 -3.21
N GLU A 275 -14.17 16.96 -2.53
CA GLU A 275 -14.91 16.38 -1.40
C GLU A 275 -16.34 15.91 -1.74
N GLN A 276 -16.62 15.67 -3.01
CA GLN A 276 -17.91 15.13 -3.41
C GLN A 276 -17.87 13.61 -3.36
N LEU A 277 -18.89 13.03 -2.74
CA LEU A 277 -19.10 11.58 -2.70
C LEU A 277 -19.37 11.07 -4.11
N LEU A 278 -18.45 10.25 -4.64
CA LEU A 278 -18.63 9.55 -5.91
C LEU A 278 -19.51 8.32 -5.72
N TRP A 279 -19.21 7.49 -4.71
CA TRP A 279 -20.06 6.37 -4.34
C TRP A 279 -19.86 5.94 -2.90
N SER A 280 -20.84 5.18 -2.39
CA SER A 280 -20.72 4.47 -1.11
C SER A 280 -21.22 3.02 -1.24
N VAL A 281 -20.47 2.09 -0.66
CA VAL A 281 -20.80 0.65 -0.61
C VAL A 281 -20.83 0.26 0.86
N GLN A 282 -21.89 -0.42 1.28
CA GLN A 282 -21.95 -1.01 2.61
C GLN A 282 -21.77 -2.52 2.51
N VAL A 283 -20.91 -3.07 3.36
CA VAL A 283 -20.63 -4.49 3.49
C VAL A 283 -20.94 -4.95 4.91
N ASP A 284 -21.30 -6.22 5.05
CA ASP A 284 -21.72 -6.80 6.34
C ASP A 284 -20.53 -7.19 7.23
N HIS A 285 -19.31 -7.07 6.72
CA HIS A 285 -18.10 -7.59 7.37
C HIS A 285 -17.28 -6.45 7.97
N GLN A 286 -16.57 -6.74 9.06
CA GLN A 286 -15.67 -5.78 9.68
C GLN A 286 -14.38 -5.68 8.88
N LEU A 287 -14.29 -4.66 8.03
CA LEU A 287 -13.08 -4.32 7.30
C LEU A 287 -12.02 -3.76 8.25
N PHE A 288 -10.76 -4.10 8.02
CA PHE A 288 -9.65 -3.63 8.85
C PHE A 288 -8.42 -3.18 8.07
N ALA A 289 -8.28 -3.64 6.83
CA ALA A 289 -7.21 -3.25 5.93
C ALA A 289 -7.78 -2.78 4.59
N LEU A 290 -7.15 -1.77 4.01
CA LEU A 290 -7.45 -1.21 2.71
C LEU A 290 -6.14 -0.99 1.96
N GLN A 291 -6.13 -1.39 0.69
CA GLN A 291 -4.98 -1.26 -0.20
C GLN A 291 -5.45 -0.84 -1.60
N LYS A 292 -4.51 -0.30 -2.39
CA LYS A 292 -4.70 -0.02 -3.81
C LYS A 292 -4.06 -1.14 -4.61
N LEU A 293 -4.75 -1.60 -5.64
CA LEU A 293 -4.18 -2.55 -6.58
C LEU A 293 -4.88 -2.44 -7.92
N ASP A 294 -4.14 -2.18 -8.98
CA ASP A 294 -4.64 -2.40 -10.34
C ASP A 294 -4.73 -3.91 -10.60
N VAL A 295 -5.95 -4.44 -10.53
CA VAL A 295 -6.22 -5.85 -10.80
C VAL A 295 -6.62 -6.08 -12.25
N THR A 296 -6.85 -5.03 -13.05
CA THR A 296 -7.27 -5.17 -14.45
C THR A 296 -6.15 -4.94 -15.45
N GLY A 297 -5.04 -4.34 -15.02
CA GLY A 297 -3.92 -3.94 -15.86
C GLY A 297 -4.24 -2.73 -16.75
N ASP A 298 -5.29 -1.95 -16.44
CA ASP A 298 -5.69 -0.77 -17.21
C ASP A 298 -4.99 0.53 -16.73
N GLY A 299 -4.15 0.44 -15.71
CA GLY A 299 -3.44 1.54 -15.08
C GLY A 299 -4.27 2.30 -14.04
N ARG A 300 -5.51 1.88 -13.76
CA ARG A 300 -6.33 2.44 -12.68
C ARG A 300 -6.35 1.46 -11.51
N GLU A 301 -6.06 1.98 -10.32
CA GLU A 301 -6.05 1.14 -9.13
C GLU A 301 -7.46 0.92 -8.60
N GLU A 302 -7.82 -0.34 -8.32
CA GLU A 302 -9.00 -0.67 -7.54
C GLU A 302 -8.74 -0.60 -6.04
N VAL A 303 -9.81 -0.41 -5.28
CA VAL A 303 -9.80 -0.47 -3.83
C VAL A 303 -9.95 -1.91 -3.38
N VAL A 304 -8.94 -2.44 -2.68
CA VAL A 304 -8.96 -3.77 -2.08
C VAL A 304 -9.17 -3.66 -0.58
N ALA A 305 -10.30 -4.16 -0.08
CA ALA A 305 -10.67 -4.12 1.33
C ALA A 305 -10.73 -5.53 1.92
N CYS A 306 -9.96 -5.79 2.98
CA CYS A 306 -9.96 -7.09 3.66
C CYS A 306 -10.68 -7.01 5.02
N ALA A 307 -11.53 -8.01 5.27
CA ALA A 307 -12.14 -8.27 6.57
C ALA A 307 -11.33 -9.28 7.39
N TRP A 308 -11.56 -9.29 8.70
CA TRP A 308 -10.88 -10.18 9.65
C TRP A 308 -11.11 -11.67 9.40
N ASP A 309 -12.24 -12.02 8.77
CA ASP A 309 -12.65 -13.39 8.45
C ASP A 309 -12.22 -13.85 7.04
N GLY A 310 -11.31 -13.12 6.41
CA GLY A 310 -10.79 -13.45 5.08
C GLY A 310 -11.64 -12.98 3.91
N GLN A 311 -12.83 -12.40 4.16
CA GLN A 311 -13.62 -11.83 3.07
C GLN A 311 -12.93 -10.56 2.53
N THR A 312 -12.53 -10.64 1.26
CA THR A 312 -11.87 -9.54 0.54
C THR A 312 -12.80 -8.99 -0.53
N TYR A 313 -12.89 -7.68 -0.63
CA TYR A 313 -13.66 -6.94 -1.62
C TYR A 313 -12.70 -6.17 -2.51
N ILE A 314 -12.88 -6.25 -3.83
CA ILE A 314 -12.19 -5.38 -4.77
C ILE A 314 -13.27 -4.52 -5.43
N ILE A 315 -13.07 -3.20 -5.42
CA ILE A 315 -14.07 -2.23 -5.85
C ILE A 315 -13.43 -1.25 -6.83
N ASP A 316 -14.03 -1.12 -8.01
CA ASP A 316 -13.58 -0.17 -9.02
C ASP A 316 -14.19 1.23 -8.81
N HIS A 317 -13.74 2.17 -9.64
CA HIS A 317 -14.24 3.54 -9.69
C HIS A 317 -15.74 3.62 -10.04
N ASN A 318 -16.27 2.63 -10.76
CA ASN A 318 -17.67 2.53 -11.18
C ASN A 318 -18.56 1.84 -10.12
N ARG A 319 -18.04 1.57 -8.92
CA ARG A 319 -18.75 0.89 -7.82
C ARG A 319 -19.08 -0.58 -8.12
N THR A 320 -18.42 -1.19 -9.11
CA THR A 320 -18.47 -2.62 -9.33
C THR A 320 -17.71 -3.32 -8.22
N VAL A 321 -18.35 -4.32 -7.60
CA VAL A 321 -17.74 -5.07 -6.51
C VAL A 321 -17.56 -6.53 -6.89
N VAL A 322 -16.33 -7.00 -6.71
CA VAL A 322 -15.98 -8.41 -6.76
C VAL A 322 -15.52 -8.85 -5.37
N ARG A 323 -15.74 -10.12 -5.05
CA ARG A 323 -15.39 -10.71 -3.76
C ARG A 323 -14.46 -11.89 -3.94
N PHE A 324 -13.54 -12.04 -3.01
CA PHE A 324 -12.73 -13.23 -2.84
C PHE A 324 -12.78 -13.65 -1.37
N GLN A 325 -12.84 -14.96 -1.11
CA GLN A 325 -12.84 -15.51 0.23
C GLN A 325 -11.51 -16.23 0.48
N PHE A 326 -10.78 -15.77 1.49
CA PHE A 326 -9.67 -16.51 2.07
C PHE A 326 -10.18 -17.37 3.24
N ASP A 327 -9.75 -18.62 3.33
CA ASP A 327 -10.39 -19.62 4.20
C ASP A 327 -9.98 -19.53 5.69
N GLU A 328 -9.18 -18.54 6.08
CA GLU A 328 -8.71 -18.37 7.46
C GLU A 328 -8.89 -16.92 7.94
N ASN A 329 -8.88 -16.73 9.26
CA ASN A 329 -8.85 -15.40 9.86
C ASN A 329 -7.53 -14.69 9.53
N VAL A 330 -7.61 -13.39 9.28
CA VAL A 330 -6.49 -12.58 8.82
C VAL A 330 -5.99 -11.69 9.95
N ASN A 331 -4.71 -11.83 10.30
CA ASN A 331 -4.03 -10.99 11.27
C ASN A 331 -3.53 -9.68 10.63
N ALA A 332 -2.97 -9.78 9.44
CA ALA A 332 -2.51 -8.63 8.66
C ALA A 332 -2.68 -8.90 7.17
N PHE A 333 -2.86 -7.83 6.40
CA PHE A 333 -3.16 -7.89 4.99
C PHE A 333 -2.38 -6.82 4.24
N CYS A 334 -1.76 -7.22 3.13
CA CYS A 334 -1.10 -6.34 2.19
C CYS A 334 -1.50 -6.73 0.77
N ALA A 335 -1.57 -5.76 -0.13
CA ALA A 335 -1.79 -5.99 -1.55
C ALA A 335 -0.87 -5.06 -2.33
N GLY A 336 -0.40 -5.51 -3.48
CA GLY A 336 0.60 -4.79 -4.25
C GLY A 336 1.23 -5.68 -5.30
N GLN A 337 2.29 -5.15 -5.91
CA GLN A 337 3.09 -5.89 -6.88
C GLN A 337 4.12 -6.74 -6.14
N TYR A 338 4.21 -8.04 -6.46
CA TYR A 338 5.17 -8.97 -5.90
C TYR A 338 5.73 -9.87 -7.00
N THR A 339 7.01 -10.22 -6.91
CA THR A 339 7.60 -11.20 -7.83
C THR A 339 7.53 -12.60 -7.23
N CYS A 340 6.74 -13.46 -7.89
CA CYS A 340 6.64 -14.88 -7.57
C CYS A 340 7.32 -15.71 -8.69
N LYS A 341 6.75 -16.86 -9.07
CA LYS A 341 7.37 -17.85 -9.97
C LYS A 341 7.70 -17.37 -11.38
N GLU A 342 7.11 -16.27 -11.85
CA GLU A 342 7.26 -15.79 -13.23
C GLU A 342 8.42 -14.83 -13.44
N GLY A 343 9.17 -14.50 -12.37
CA GLY A 343 10.30 -13.55 -12.47
C GLY A 343 9.88 -12.16 -12.93
N LYS A 344 8.61 -11.80 -12.71
CA LYS A 344 8.05 -10.48 -12.96
C LYS A 344 7.13 -10.09 -11.81
N ASN A 345 7.10 -8.79 -11.55
CA ASN A 345 6.12 -8.19 -10.66
C ASN A 345 4.70 -8.39 -11.23
N GLY A 346 3.81 -8.90 -10.40
CA GLY A 346 2.39 -9.02 -10.71
C GLY A 346 1.51 -8.71 -9.50
N PRO A 347 0.22 -8.40 -9.72
CA PRO A 347 -0.70 -8.04 -8.66
C PRO A 347 -0.93 -9.26 -7.74
N CYS A 348 -0.76 -9.03 -6.44
CA CYS A 348 -0.83 -10.06 -5.42
C CYS A 348 -1.64 -9.61 -4.20
N LEU A 349 -2.24 -10.59 -3.52
CA LEU A 349 -2.89 -10.45 -2.22
C LEU A 349 -2.11 -11.27 -1.19
N VAL A 350 -1.67 -10.63 -0.12
CA VAL A 350 -0.87 -11.23 0.94
C VAL A 350 -1.69 -11.28 2.22
N TYR A 351 -1.95 -12.51 2.68
CA TYR A 351 -2.70 -12.79 3.90
C TYR A 351 -1.78 -13.37 4.96
N VAL A 352 -1.67 -12.70 6.09
CA VAL A 352 -0.99 -13.24 7.27
C VAL A 352 -2.04 -13.92 8.14
N SER A 353 -1.93 -15.23 8.30
CA SER A 353 -2.82 -16.01 9.15
C SER A 353 -2.34 -16.06 10.60
N PHE A 354 -3.26 -16.34 11.52
CA PHE A 354 -2.95 -16.71 12.91
C PHE A 354 -2.28 -18.10 13.03
N ASN A 355 -2.27 -18.90 11.98
CA ASN A 355 -1.67 -20.24 11.94
C ASN A 355 -0.18 -20.26 11.57
N HIS A 356 0.55 -19.18 11.85
CA HIS A 356 1.99 -19.07 11.57
C HIS A 356 2.37 -19.24 10.09
N LYS A 357 1.51 -18.76 9.19
CA LYS A 357 1.69 -18.82 7.74
C LYS A 357 1.35 -17.49 7.11
N ILE A 358 2.11 -17.16 6.05
CA ILE A 358 1.75 -16.08 5.14
C ILE A 358 1.35 -16.74 3.81
N TYR A 359 0.18 -16.36 3.29
CA TYR A 359 -0.31 -16.82 2.00
C TYR A 359 -0.22 -15.70 0.99
N ILE A 360 0.47 -15.94 -0.12
CA ILE A 360 0.54 -15.02 -1.25
C ILE A 360 -0.31 -15.62 -2.36
N TYR A 361 -1.45 -14.99 -2.65
CA TYR A 361 -2.18 -15.23 -3.88
C TYR A 361 -1.57 -14.34 -4.96
N TRP A 362 -1.04 -14.97 -6.00
CA TRP A 362 -0.37 -14.29 -7.11
C TRP A 362 -1.18 -14.43 -8.40
N LYS A 363 -0.94 -13.57 -9.38
CA LYS A 363 -1.81 -13.40 -10.57
C LYS A 363 -3.25 -13.04 -10.19
N VAL A 364 -3.38 -12.02 -9.35
CA VAL A 364 -4.66 -11.45 -8.96
C VAL A 364 -5.06 -10.48 -10.06
N GLU A 365 -5.36 -11.06 -11.24
CA GLU A 365 -5.68 -10.35 -12.47
C GLU A 365 -7.11 -10.66 -12.89
N LEU A 366 -7.81 -9.66 -13.42
CA LEU A 366 -9.18 -9.73 -13.89
C LEU A 366 -9.28 -9.02 -15.24
N GLU A 367 -9.75 -9.71 -16.27
CA GLU A 367 -9.95 -9.09 -17.59
C GLU A 367 -10.89 -7.87 -17.55
N ARG A 368 -11.82 -7.86 -16.60
CA ARG A 368 -12.79 -6.78 -16.37
C ARG A 368 -13.40 -6.92 -14.98
N MET A 369 -13.70 -5.82 -14.32
CA MET A 369 -14.44 -5.82 -13.05
C MET A 369 -15.94 -6.11 -13.26
N GLU A 370 -16.53 -5.52 -14.29
CA GLU A 370 -17.94 -5.65 -14.61
C GLU A 370 -18.32 -7.07 -15.06
N SER A 371 -19.51 -7.52 -14.66
CA SER A 371 -20.08 -8.75 -15.19
C SER A 371 -20.66 -8.46 -16.58
N THR A 372 -20.17 -9.18 -17.59
CA THR A 372 -20.67 -9.08 -18.95
C THR A 372 -21.32 -10.40 -19.38
N ASN A 373 -21.99 -10.37 -20.53
CA ASN A 373 -22.45 -11.58 -21.20
C ASN A 373 -21.70 -11.74 -22.53
N LEU A 374 -21.70 -12.96 -23.06
CA LEU A 374 -20.98 -13.27 -24.29
C LEU A 374 -21.37 -12.36 -25.47
N LEU A 375 -22.64 -12.00 -25.60
CA LEU A 375 -23.12 -11.13 -26.68
C LEU A 375 -22.47 -9.76 -26.64
N ARG A 376 -22.42 -9.11 -25.47
CA ARG A 376 -21.75 -7.82 -25.30
C ARG A 376 -20.27 -7.90 -25.65
N VAL A 377 -19.60 -8.98 -25.24
CA VAL A 377 -18.18 -9.21 -25.60
C VAL A 377 -18.00 -9.37 -27.11
N LEU A 378 -18.91 -10.08 -27.76
CA LEU A 378 -18.87 -10.28 -29.21
C LEU A 378 -19.19 -8.98 -29.97
N GLU A 379 -20.13 -8.16 -29.49
CA GLU A 379 -20.46 -6.86 -30.06
C GLU A 379 -19.28 -5.89 -30.08
N GLU A 380 -18.38 -5.99 -29.10
CA GLU A 380 -17.13 -5.22 -29.02
C GLU A 380 -16.07 -5.71 -30.03
N LYS A 381 -16.19 -6.92 -30.59
CA LYS A 381 -15.19 -7.46 -31.53
C LYS A 381 -15.34 -6.84 -32.92
N PRO A 382 -14.25 -6.27 -33.50
CA PRO A 382 -14.30 -5.75 -34.86
C PRO A 382 -14.67 -6.86 -35.84
N GLY A 383 -15.74 -6.64 -36.61
CA GLY A 383 -16.24 -7.58 -37.60
C GLY A 383 -17.35 -8.51 -37.13
N PHE A 384 -17.74 -8.54 -35.84
CA PHE A 384 -18.85 -9.40 -35.39
C PHE A 384 -20.15 -9.14 -36.18
N LYS A 385 -20.53 -7.87 -36.34
CA LYS A 385 -21.69 -7.47 -37.15
C LYS A 385 -21.56 -7.90 -38.63
N SER A 386 -20.35 -7.89 -39.17
CA SER A 386 -20.09 -8.33 -40.56
C SER A 386 -20.26 -9.83 -40.71
N HIS A 387 -19.78 -10.62 -39.74
CA HIS A 387 -19.93 -12.07 -39.73
C HIS A 387 -21.40 -12.49 -39.54
N LEU A 388 -22.16 -11.81 -38.68
CA LEU A 388 -23.60 -12.05 -38.54
C LEU A 388 -24.33 -11.87 -39.88
N LYS A 389 -24.03 -10.79 -40.61
CA LYS A 389 -24.59 -10.56 -41.96
C LYS A 389 -24.20 -11.66 -42.96
N MET A 390 -22.95 -12.13 -42.94
CA MET A 390 -22.54 -13.25 -43.81
C MET A 390 -23.28 -14.55 -43.50
N LEU A 391 -23.63 -14.77 -42.24
CA LEU A 391 -24.40 -15.93 -41.79
C LEU A 391 -25.92 -15.76 -41.94
N GLY A 392 -26.37 -14.63 -42.52
CA GLY A 392 -27.78 -14.33 -42.72
C GLY A 392 -28.54 -14.00 -41.43
N VAL A 393 -27.85 -13.64 -40.36
CA VAL A 393 -28.44 -13.27 -39.08
C VAL A 393 -28.42 -11.76 -38.92
N ASP A 394 -29.59 -11.19 -38.60
CA ASP A 394 -29.69 -9.76 -38.31
C ASP A 394 -29.02 -9.45 -36.97
N ALA A 395 -28.11 -8.46 -36.97
CA ALA A 395 -27.40 -8.05 -35.77
C ALA A 395 -28.32 -7.32 -34.77
N ASP A 396 -29.44 -6.77 -35.24
CA ASP A 396 -30.42 -6.08 -34.41
C ASP A 396 -31.51 -7.04 -33.86
N ASP A 397 -31.45 -8.35 -34.17
CA ASP A 397 -32.32 -9.39 -33.60
C ASP A 397 -31.57 -10.21 -32.52
N PRO A 398 -31.76 -9.88 -31.22
CA PRO A 398 -31.03 -10.54 -30.13
C PRO A 398 -31.43 -12.00 -29.93
N ALA A 399 -32.58 -12.44 -30.46
CA ALA A 399 -33.03 -13.82 -30.35
C ALA A 399 -32.33 -14.69 -31.40
N ALA A 400 -32.26 -14.21 -32.64
CA ALA A 400 -31.54 -14.91 -33.72
C ALA A 400 -30.03 -15.00 -33.43
N VAL A 401 -29.41 -13.93 -32.93
CA VAL A 401 -28.00 -13.95 -32.53
C VAL A 401 -27.77 -14.94 -31.39
N ARG A 402 -28.66 -15.00 -30.39
CA ARG A 402 -28.57 -15.99 -29.30
C ARG A 402 -28.69 -17.42 -29.79
N ALA A 403 -29.62 -17.68 -30.71
CA ALA A 403 -29.81 -19.01 -31.29
C ALA A 403 -28.56 -19.46 -32.05
N LEU A 404 -27.97 -18.57 -32.88
CA LEU A 404 -26.74 -18.84 -33.60
C LEU A 404 -25.57 -19.12 -32.65
N VAL A 405 -25.39 -18.28 -31.62
CA VAL A 405 -24.30 -18.47 -30.64
C VAL A 405 -24.47 -19.78 -29.86
N ALA A 406 -25.70 -20.13 -29.49
CA ALA A 406 -25.98 -21.41 -28.84
C ALA A 406 -25.69 -22.60 -29.76
N ASP A 407 -26.08 -22.51 -31.03
CA ASP A 407 -25.79 -23.53 -32.05
C ASP A 407 -24.28 -23.71 -32.22
N VAL A 408 -23.51 -22.62 -32.37
CA VAL A 408 -22.04 -22.69 -32.54
C VAL A 408 -21.35 -23.29 -31.31
N LEU A 409 -21.79 -22.95 -30.09
CA LEU A 409 -21.11 -23.40 -28.87
C LEU A 409 -21.47 -24.82 -28.42
N TYR A 410 -22.68 -25.29 -28.72
CA TYR A 410 -23.23 -26.49 -28.10
C TYR A 410 -23.64 -27.59 -29.08
N LYS A 411 -23.67 -27.35 -30.39
CA LYS A 411 -24.20 -28.31 -31.37
C LYS A 411 -23.35 -29.59 -31.50
N ASP A 412 -22.03 -29.51 -31.32
CA ASP A 412 -21.13 -30.68 -31.36
C ASP A 412 -21.09 -31.46 -30.03
N ALA A 413 -21.74 -31.00 -28.97
CA ALA A 413 -21.80 -31.70 -27.67
C ALA A 413 -22.99 -32.66 -27.55
N GLN A 414 -23.84 -32.77 -28.59
CA GLN A 414 -25.06 -33.60 -28.59
C GLN A 414 -24.99 -34.84 -29.50
N THR A 415 -23.83 -35.16 -30.07
CA THR A 415 -23.53 -36.43 -30.75
C THR A 415 -22.53 -37.23 -29.94
#